data_AF-A0A7V8BYF6-F1
#
_entry.id   AF-A0A7V8BYF6-F1
#
_cell.length_a   1.000
_cell.length_b   1.000
_cell.length_c   1.000
_cell.angle_alpha   90.00
_cell.angle_beta   90.00
_cell.angle_gamma   90.00
#
_symmetry.space_group_name_H-M   'P 1'
#
loop_
_entity.id
_entity.type
_entity.pdbx_description
1 polymer ?
#
loop_
_entity_poly.entity_id
_entity_poly.type
_entity_poly.pdbx_seq_one_letter_code
_entity_poly.pdbx_strand_id
1 'polypeptide(L)'
;EAGLRIVGLSEGETLRRAASGPAPQVRLEARGSQDELIWLVDGRQIARVSAQRSLLHRFAEPGRHRITVMDEAGRHDSIEISVR
;
A
#
# COMPACT_ATOMS: atom_id res chain seq x y z
N GLU A 1 -13.56 -8.70 16.13
CA GLU A 1 -12.23 -8.48 15.54
C GLU A 1 -12.41 -7.64 14.28
N ALA A 2 -11.77 -6.47 14.18
CA ALA A 2 -11.79 -5.71 12.92
C ALA A 2 -10.69 -6.29 12.02
N GLY A 3 -11.01 -6.61 10.76
CA GLY A 3 -10.05 -7.18 9.82
C GLY A 3 -8.85 -6.25 9.57
N LEU A 4 -7.75 -6.81 9.05
CA LEU A 4 -6.63 -6.02 8.54
C LEU A 4 -7.15 -5.09 7.44
N ARG A 5 -6.76 -3.81 7.47
CA ARG A 5 -7.20 -2.79 6.50
C ARG A 5 -6.10 -1.81 6.16
N ILE A 6 -5.90 -1.56 4.87
CA ILE A 6 -5.08 -0.46 4.38
C ILE A 6 -5.79 0.85 4.73
N VAL A 7 -5.02 1.85 5.16
CA VAL A 7 -5.52 3.20 5.45
C VAL A 7 -4.66 4.26 4.75
N GLY A 8 -5.23 5.44 4.52
CA GLY A 8 -4.55 6.55 3.85
C GLY A 8 -4.61 6.49 2.32
N LEU A 9 -5.09 5.38 1.74
CA LEU A 9 -5.49 5.24 0.34
C LEU A 9 -6.80 4.46 0.27
N SER A 10 -7.57 4.71 -0.79
CA SER A 10 -8.87 4.05 -1.04
C SER A 10 -8.86 3.22 -2.32
N GLU A 11 -9.74 2.21 -2.37
CA GLU A 11 -10.01 1.44 -3.58
C GLU A 11 -10.38 2.38 -4.75
N GLY A 12 -9.75 2.16 -5.90
CA GLY A 12 -9.95 2.94 -7.12
C GLY A 12 -9.31 4.34 -7.13
N GLU A 13 -8.54 4.69 -6.08
CA GLU A 13 -7.92 6.01 -5.99
C GLU A 13 -6.96 6.28 -7.15
N THR A 14 -6.96 7.52 -7.65
CA THR A 14 -6.08 7.93 -8.74
C THR A 14 -4.97 8.84 -8.22
N LEU A 15 -3.73 8.36 -8.28
CA LEU A 15 -2.53 9.14 -8.01
C LEU A 15 -2.10 9.88 -9.27
N ARG A 16 -1.96 11.20 -9.17
CA ARG A 16 -1.54 12.05 -10.30
C ARG A 16 -0.08 12.43 -10.16
N ARG A 17 0.70 12.26 -11.22
CA ARG A 17 2.03 12.84 -11.34
C ARG A 17 1.90 14.34 -11.59
N ALA A 18 2.71 15.14 -10.91
CA ALA A 18 2.83 16.57 -11.24
C ALA A 18 3.53 16.73 -12.60
N ALA A 19 3.12 17.71 -13.41
CA ALA A 19 3.52 17.86 -14.82
C ALA A 19 5.04 17.80 -15.07
N SER A 20 5.85 18.26 -14.12
CA SER A 20 7.32 18.19 -14.17
C SER A 20 7.91 17.68 -12.84
N GLY A 21 7.14 16.94 -12.06
CA GLY A 21 7.51 16.50 -10.72
C GLY A 21 7.92 15.03 -10.64
N PRO A 22 8.49 14.61 -9.50
CA PRO A 22 8.79 13.21 -9.26
C PRO A 22 7.53 12.35 -9.30
N ALA A 23 7.72 11.05 -9.51
CA ALA A 23 6.65 10.07 -9.35
C ALA A 23 5.96 10.20 -7.98
N PRO A 24 4.63 10.00 -7.91
CA PRO A 24 3.88 10.18 -6.68
C PRO A 24 4.39 9.23 -5.59
N GLN A 25 4.52 9.77 -4.38
CA GLN A 25 4.92 9.03 -3.19
C GLN A 25 3.74 8.99 -2.23
N VAL A 26 3.43 7.80 -1.73
CA VAL A 26 2.36 7.56 -0.78
C VAL A 26 2.91 7.06 0.54
N ARG A 27 2.12 7.26 1.58
CA ARG A 27 2.33 6.70 2.91
C ARG A 27 1.36 5.54 3.09
N LEU A 28 1.91 4.34 3.18
CA LEU A 28 1.18 3.10 3.37
C LEU A 28 1.16 2.76 4.86
N GLU A 29 -0.05 2.58 5.39
CA GLU A 29 -0.32 2.21 6.77
C GLU A 29 -1.47 1.20 6.77
N ALA A 30 -1.55 0.40 7.83
CA ALA A 30 -2.65 -0.53 8.01
C ALA A 30 -3.08 -0.60 9.47
N ARG A 31 -4.33 -1.00 9.70
CA ARG A 31 -4.94 -1.21 11.02
C ARG A 31 -5.51 -2.61 11.11
N GLY A 32 -5.68 -3.13 12.33
CA GLY A 32 -6.25 -4.47 12.57
C GLY A 32 -5.21 -5.56 12.87
N SER A 33 -3.92 -5.21 12.87
CA SER A 33 -2.84 -6.06 13.36
C SER A 33 -1.88 -5.25 14.24
N GLN A 34 -1.22 -5.92 15.18
CA GLN A 34 -0.09 -5.38 15.95
C GLN A 34 1.24 -6.00 15.53
N ASP A 35 1.19 -7.04 14.68
CA ASP A 35 2.31 -7.84 14.26
C ASP A 35 3.07 -7.19 13.11
N GLU A 36 4.08 -7.89 12.62
CA GLU A 36 4.80 -7.50 11.43
C GLU A 36 3.91 -7.62 10.18
N LEU A 37 4.00 -6.62 9.29
CA LEU A 37 3.23 -6.53 8.07
C LEU A 37 4.12 -6.67 6.84
N ILE A 38 3.69 -7.51 5.92
CA ILE A 38 4.30 -7.71 4.61
C ILE A 38 3.52 -6.86 3.61
N TRP A 39 4.21 -5.94 2.95
CA TRP A 39 3.63 -5.09 1.90
C TRP A 39 4.04 -5.61 0.52
N LEU A 40 3.05 -5.76 -0.35
CA LEU A 40 3.23 -6.14 -1.73
C LEU A 40 2.64 -5.10 -2.68
N VAL A 41 3.32 -4.91 -3.80
CA VAL A 41 2.79 -4.18 -4.97
C VAL A 41 2.86 -5.12 -6.15
N ASP A 42 1.72 -5.34 -6.80
CA ASP A 42 1.57 -6.24 -7.94
C ASP A 42 2.11 -7.66 -7.66
N GLY A 43 1.87 -8.14 -6.43
CA GLY A 43 2.31 -9.45 -5.96
C GLY A 43 3.80 -9.53 -5.59
N ARG A 44 4.59 -8.48 -5.77
CA ARG A 44 5.99 -8.42 -5.34
C ARG A 44 6.10 -7.80 -3.97
N GLN A 45 6.73 -8.49 -3.02
CA GLN A 45 7.05 -7.91 -1.72
C GLN A 45 7.96 -6.70 -1.90
N ILE A 46 7.54 -5.55 -1.37
CA ILE A 46 8.31 -4.30 -1.40
C ILE A 46 8.93 -3.96 -0.06
N ALA A 47 8.34 -4.43 1.04
CA ALA A 47 8.85 -4.19 2.39
C ALA A 47 8.22 -5.14 3.40
N ARG A 48 8.87 -5.20 4.56
CA ARG A 48 8.31 -5.75 5.78
C ARG A 48 8.53 -4.75 6.92
N VAL A 49 7.49 -4.35 7.63
CA VAL A 49 7.52 -3.31 8.66
C VAL A 49 6.59 -3.67 9.82
N SER A 50 6.88 -3.23 11.05
CA SER A 50 5.92 -3.42 12.15
C SER A 50 4.63 -2.62 11.91
N ALA A 51 3.49 -3.10 12.38
CA ALA A 51 2.18 -2.47 12.15
C ALA A 51 2.08 -1.00 12.61
N GLN A 52 2.94 -0.57 13.54
CA GLN A 52 2.99 0.81 14.05
C GLN A 52 3.84 1.75 13.17
N ARG A 53 4.48 1.23 12.12
CA ARG A 53 5.33 2.01 11.20
C ARG A 53 4.64 2.20 9.85
N SER A 54 4.70 3.42 9.36
CA SER A 54 4.32 3.75 7.99
C SER A 54 5.42 3.37 7.00
N LEU A 55 5.04 2.91 5.82
CA LEU A 55 5.94 2.67 4.69
C LEU A 55 5.76 3.77 3.63
N LEU A 56 6.83 4.45 3.25
CA LEU A 56 6.81 5.37 2.11
C LEU A 56 7.12 4.59 0.83
N HIS A 57 6.20 4.63 -0.15
CA HIS A 57 6.37 3.96 -1.42
C HIS A 57 6.16 4.93 -2.59
N ARG A 58 7.00 4.83 -3.62
CA ARG A 58 6.93 5.66 -4.83
C ARG A 58 6.52 4.79 -6.00
N PHE A 59 5.43 5.18 -6.67
CA PHE A 59 4.95 4.50 -7.88
C PHE A 59 5.59 5.12 -9.12
N ALA A 60 6.71 4.53 -9.56
CA ALA A 60 7.50 5.02 -10.69
C ALA A 60 6.80 4.81 -12.04
N GLU A 61 6.07 3.70 -12.18
CA GLU A 61 5.37 3.35 -13.41
C GLU A 61 3.94 3.89 -13.41
N PRO A 62 3.44 4.41 -14.54
CA PRO A 62 2.02 4.70 -14.70
C PRO A 62 1.23 3.38 -14.88
N GLY A 63 -0.08 3.44 -14.60
CA GLY A 63 -0.98 2.31 -14.78
C GLY A 63 -1.67 1.87 -13.50
N ARG A 64 -2.28 0.69 -13.55
CA ARG A 64 -2.98 0.10 -12.42
C ARG A 64 -2.01 -0.66 -11.54
N HIS A 65 -2.11 -0.47 -10.24
CA HIS A 65 -1.33 -1.19 -9.25
C HIS A 65 -2.24 -1.76 -8.17
N ARG A 66 -1.99 -3.02 -7.81
CA ARG A 66 -2.62 -3.63 -6.63
C ARG A 66 -1.67 -3.58 -5.46
N ILE A 67 -2.13 -2.96 -4.37
CA ILE A 67 -1.42 -2.91 -3.10
C ILE A 67 -2.05 -3.97 -2.19
N THR A 68 -1.23 -4.85 -1.64
CA THR A 68 -1.66 -5.86 -0.68
C THR A 68 -0.85 -5.71 0.60
N VAL A 69 -1.53 -5.77 1.74
CA VAL A 69 -0.89 -5.90 3.06
C VAL A 69 -1.32 -7.22 3.68
N MET A 70 -0.38 -7.94 4.28
CA MET A 70 -0.63 -9.24 4.91
C MET A 70 0.11 -9.34 6.24
N ASP A 71 -0.50 -9.95 7.25
CA ASP A 71 0.18 -10.33 8.49
C ASP A 71 0.66 -11.79 8.47
N GLU A 72 1.41 -12.22 9.49
CA GLU A 72 1.95 -13.59 9.56
C GLU A 72 0.87 -14.66 9.69
N ALA A 73 -0.33 -14.31 10.15
CA ALA A 73 -1.48 -15.21 10.21
C ALA A 73 -2.18 -15.37 8.85
N GLY A 74 -1.71 -14.68 7.80
CA GLY A 74 -2.28 -14.73 6.46
C GLY A 74 -3.53 -13.86 6.27
N ARG A 75 -3.92 -13.07 7.27
CA ARG A 75 -4.98 -12.07 7.09
C ARG A 75 -4.44 -10.98 6.18
N HIS A 76 -5.25 -10.55 5.23
CA HIS A 76 -4.82 -9.57 4.24
C HIS A 76 -5.93 -8.58 3.89
N ASP A 77 -5.53 -7.43 3.38
CA ASP A 77 -6.37 -6.48 2.67
C ASP A 77 -5.70 -6.15 1.33
N SER A 78 -6.50 -5.75 0.36
CA SER A 78 -5.97 -5.31 -0.93
C SER A 78 -6.81 -4.18 -1.49
N ILE A 79 -6.12 -3.21 -2.07
CA ILE A 79 -6.75 -2.14 -2.84
C ILE A 79 -6.09 -2.02 -4.22
N GLU A 80 -6.87 -1.61 -5.20
CA GLU A 80 -6.37 -1.20 -6.51
C GLU A 80 -6.32 0.31 -6.62
N ILE A 81 -5.24 0.85 -7.20
CA ILE A 81 -5.09 2.27 -7.51
C ILE A 81 -4.69 2.46 -8.97
N SER A 82 -4.85 3.68 -9.48
CA SER A 82 -4.36 4.08 -10.81
C SER A 82 -3.35 5.23 -10.70
N VAL A 83 -2.20 5.09 -11.33
CA VAL A 83 -1.18 6.15 -11.46
C VAL A 83 -1.26 6.75 -12.86
N ARG A 84 -1.43 8.08 -12.95
CA ARG A 84 -1.60 8.82 -14.20
C ARG A 84 -0.72 10.07 -14.25
#